data_AF-A0A537B380-F1
#
_entry.id   AF-A0A537B380-F1
#
_cell.length_a   1.000
_cell.length_b   1.000
_cell.length_c   1.000
_cell.angle_alpha   90.00
_cell.angle_beta   90.00
_cell.angle_gamma   90.00
#
_symmetry.space_group_name_H-M   'P 1'
#
loop_
_entity.id
_entity.type
_entity.pdbx_description
1 polymer ?
#
loop_
_entity_poly.entity_id
_entity_poly.type
_entity_poly.pdbx_seq_one_letter_code
_entity_poly.pdbx_strand_id
1 'polypeptide(L)'
;MPAVRKRRSSGLVLLALLIMLILVGVGALAAAEVWSMTLKREREVQLMFVGDQYRRAVQSYWKKSPGRRVYPPSIDVLLTDNRFPNPVHHLRRVYRDPMTESGEFEPILRANALIGVHSTSTDAPIKRTGFGLPYAQFENAESYAQWQFIFLPPGVRLQNPAAAGPDQTPIPTPSLSPSQGPAPGVPLPQAPTGR
;
A
#
# COMPACT_ATOMS: atom_id res chain seq x y z
N MET A 1 -60.36 60.16 20.70
CA MET A 1 -60.05 59.22 19.60
C MET A 1 -58.76 58.46 19.95
N PRO A 2 -58.79 57.23 20.50
CA PRO A 2 -57.57 56.49 20.77
C PRO A 2 -57.06 55.77 19.50
N ALA A 3 -55.78 55.95 19.19
CA ALA A 3 -55.11 55.34 18.05
C ALA A 3 -54.83 53.85 18.29
N VAL A 4 -55.26 53.02 17.34
CA VAL A 4 -55.04 51.56 17.35
C VAL A 4 -53.56 51.27 17.05
N ARG A 5 -52.81 50.79 18.05
CA ARG A 5 -51.45 50.26 17.84
C ARG A 5 -51.50 48.82 17.33
N LYS A 6 -51.39 48.62 16.02
CA LYS A 6 -51.00 47.34 15.43
C LYS A 6 -49.48 47.17 15.54
N ARG A 7 -49.01 46.59 16.64
CA ARG A 7 -47.66 46.03 16.76
C ARG A 7 -47.79 44.68 17.43
N ARG A 8 -47.63 43.58 16.67
CA ARG A 8 -47.37 42.22 17.19
C ARG A 8 -47.12 41.14 16.12
N SER A 9 -47.30 41.42 14.83
CA SER A 9 -47.12 40.43 13.76
C SER A 9 -45.68 40.29 13.24
N SER A 10 -44.82 41.32 13.36
CA SER A 10 -43.46 41.28 12.82
C SER A 10 -42.50 40.35 13.58
N GLY A 11 -42.73 40.13 14.88
CA GLY A 11 -41.87 39.26 15.71
C GLY A 11 -42.00 37.78 15.35
N LEU A 12 -43.21 37.32 15.03
CA LEU A 12 -43.47 35.94 14.58
C LEU A 12 -42.87 35.66 13.19
N VAL A 13 -42.96 36.63 12.27
CA VAL A 13 -42.34 36.51 10.94
C VAL A 13 -40.82 36.44 11.04
N LEU A 14 -40.21 37.27 11.90
CA LEU A 14 -38.77 37.25 12.13
C LEU A 14 -38.31 35.94 12.77
N LEU A 15 -39.10 35.40 13.71
CA LEU A 15 -38.84 34.08 14.31
C LEU A 15 -38.94 32.95 13.28
N ALA A 16 -39.99 32.94 12.45
CA ALA A 16 -40.16 31.95 11.40
C ALA A 16 -39.02 32.01 10.37
N LEU A 17 -38.58 33.21 9.99
CA LEU A 17 -37.43 33.41 9.11
C LEU A 17 -36.14 32.89 9.75
N LEU A 18 -35.92 33.16 11.04
CA LEU A 18 -34.74 32.67 11.77
C LEU A 18 -34.73 31.14 11.83
N ILE A 19 -35.87 30.50 12.13
CA ILE A 19 -36.02 29.04 12.15
C ILE A 19 -35.73 28.46 10.76
N MET A 20 -36.27 29.06 9.70
CA MET A 20 -36.01 28.63 8.33
C MET A 20 -34.53 28.74 7.97
N LEU A 21 -33.87 29.83 8.36
CA LEU A 21 -32.43 30.01 8.12
C LEU A 21 -31.60 28.97 8.87
N ILE A 22 -31.96 28.66 10.13
CA ILE A 22 -31.32 27.60 10.91
C ILE A 22 -31.50 26.24 10.24
N LEU A 23 -32.71 25.90 9.78
CA LEU A 23 -32.99 24.65 9.08
C LEU A 23 -32.15 24.49 7.81
N VAL A 24 -32.04 25.56 7.01
CA VAL A 24 -31.20 25.57 5.79
C VAL A 24 -29.72 25.42 6.16
N GLY A 25 -29.24 26.13 7.18
CA GLY A 25 -27.85 26.04 7.65
C GLY A 25 -27.47 24.64 8.12
N VAL A 26 -28.34 23.99 8.89
CA VAL A 26 -28.13 22.60 9.36
C VAL A 26 -28.16 21.62 8.17
N GLY A 27 -29.08 21.79 7.23
CA GLY A 27 -29.13 20.96 6.01
C GLY A 27 -27.86 21.04 5.16
N ALA A 28 -27.25 22.22 5.07
CA ALA A 28 -26.01 22.43 4.31
C ALA A 28 -24.79 21.72 4.94
N LEU A 29 -24.69 21.68 6.28
CA LEU A 29 -23.60 20.99 6.97
C LEU A 29 -23.61 19.47 6.70
N ALA A 30 -24.78 18.84 6.66
CA ALA A 30 -24.91 17.42 6.36
C ALA A 30 -24.45 17.07 4.92
N ALA A 31 -24.66 17.97 3.96
CA ALA A 31 -24.22 17.77 2.58
C ALA A 31 -22.69 17.84 2.42
N ALA A 32 -22.00 18.64 3.25
CA ALA A 32 -20.55 18.79 3.20
C ALA A 32 -19.81 17.51 3.60
N GLU A 33 -20.34 16.75 4.55
CA GLU A 33 -19.70 15.53 5.05
C GLU A 33 -19.67 14.42 3.97
N VAL A 34 -20.73 14.30 3.17
CA VAL A 34 -20.83 13.34 2.05
C VAL A 34 -19.78 13.60 0.97
N TRP A 35 -19.45 14.87 0.71
CA TRP A 35 -18.42 15.25 -0.25
C TRP A 35 -17.00 14.88 0.22
N SER A 36 -16.72 14.98 1.52
CA SER A 36 -15.40 14.63 2.07
C SER A 36 -15.04 13.15 1.84
N MET A 37 -16.01 12.24 2.00
CA MET A 37 -15.82 10.80 1.76
C MET A 37 -15.58 10.50 0.29
N THR A 38 -16.31 11.18 -0.59
CA THR A 38 -16.17 11.03 -2.04
C THR A 38 -14.76 11.45 -2.50
N LEU A 39 -14.30 12.61 -2.05
CA LEU A 39 -12.95 13.10 -2.33
C LEU A 39 -11.86 12.16 -1.78
N LYS A 40 -12.02 11.63 -0.57
CA LYS A 40 -11.05 10.67 -0.01
C LYS A 40 -10.97 9.39 -0.83
N ARG A 41 -12.12 8.88 -1.31
CA ARG A 41 -12.17 7.71 -2.20
C ARG A 41 -11.50 7.99 -3.54
N GLU A 42 -11.71 9.17 -4.14
CA GLU A 42 -11.02 9.56 -5.37
C GLU A 42 -9.50 9.64 -5.19
N ARG A 43 -9.04 10.26 -4.10
CA ARG A 43 -7.61 10.31 -3.74
C ARG A 43 -7.04 8.91 -3.55
N GLU A 44 -7.78 7.99 -2.92
CA GLU A 44 -7.33 6.60 -2.71
C GLU A 44 -7.18 5.86 -4.04
N VAL A 45 -8.14 6.00 -4.96
CA VAL A 45 -8.04 5.42 -6.30
C VAL A 45 -6.84 6.00 -7.05
N GLN A 46 -6.63 7.32 -6.94
CA GLN A 46 -5.49 7.99 -7.54
C GLN A 46 -4.16 7.52 -6.92
N LEU A 47 -4.11 7.31 -5.60
CA LEU A 47 -2.94 6.76 -4.91
C LEU A 47 -2.60 5.37 -5.44
N MET A 48 -3.60 4.50 -5.56
CA MET A 48 -3.42 3.16 -6.13
C MET A 48 -2.92 3.20 -7.57
N PHE A 49 -3.47 4.11 -8.38
CA PHE A 49 -3.04 4.30 -9.77
C PHE A 49 -1.58 4.79 -9.85
N VAL A 50 -1.24 5.83 -9.10
CA VAL A 50 0.10 6.42 -9.09
C VAL A 50 1.13 5.43 -8.55
N GLY A 51 0.81 4.73 -7.45
CA GLY A 51 1.66 3.70 -6.88
C GLY A 51 1.91 2.53 -7.86
N ASP A 52 0.88 2.10 -8.60
CA ASP A 52 1.03 1.10 -9.66
C ASP A 52 1.97 1.58 -10.78
N GLN A 53 1.92 2.87 -11.14
CA GLN A 53 2.83 3.45 -12.13
C GLN A 53 4.30 3.38 -11.68
N TYR A 54 4.60 3.71 -10.42
CA TYR A 54 5.95 3.58 -9.88
C TYR A 54 6.41 2.12 -9.84
N ARG A 55 5.58 1.20 -9.34
CA ARG A 55 5.87 -0.23 -9.31
C ARG A 55 6.17 -0.77 -10.71
N ARG A 56 5.35 -0.43 -11.70
CA ARG A 56 5.54 -0.84 -13.11
C ARG A 56 6.79 -0.23 -13.72
N ALA A 57 7.13 1.02 -13.37
CA ALA A 57 8.35 1.67 -13.84
C ALA A 57 9.59 0.92 -13.32
N VAL A 58 9.65 0.62 -12.02
CA VAL A 58 10.73 -0.20 -11.42
C VAL A 58 10.79 -1.59 -12.07
N GLN A 59 9.64 -2.24 -12.26
CA GLN A 59 9.57 -3.53 -12.95
C GLN A 59 10.11 -3.44 -14.38
N SER A 60 9.74 -2.40 -15.13
CA SER A 60 10.19 -2.20 -16.51
C SER A 60 11.70 -1.96 -16.57
N TYR A 61 12.25 -1.20 -15.64
CA TYR A 61 13.69 -0.94 -15.54
C TYR A 61 14.47 -2.23 -15.27
N TRP A 62 14.01 -3.01 -14.28
CA TRP A 62 14.60 -4.29 -13.94
C TRP A 62 14.56 -5.28 -15.11
N LYS A 63 13.46 -5.30 -15.89
CA LYS A 63 13.30 -6.17 -17.06
C LYS A 63 14.17 -5.75 -18.25
N LYS A 64 14.36 -4.45 -18.48
CA LYS A 64 15.13 -3.93 -19.62
C LYS A 64 16.64 -3.88 -19.38
N SER A 65 17.10 -4.05 -18.13
CA SER A 65 18.52 -4.01 -17.77
C SER A 65 19.36 -4.95 -18.66
N PRO A 66 20.35 -4.43 -19.42
CA PRO A 66 21.18 -5.24 -20.31
C PRO A 66 22.18 -6.05 -19.47
N GLY A 67 21.94 -7.35 -19.35
CA GLY A 67 22.79 -8.27 -18.59
C GLY A 67 22.24 -8.55 -17.18
N ARG A 68 22.94 -8.08 -16.14
CA ARG A 68 22.53 -8.33 -14.75
C ARG A 68 21.28 -7.52 -14.43
N ARG A 69 20.27 -8.17 -13.86
CA ARG A 69 19.03 -7.50 -13.46
C ARG A 69 19.30 -6.68 -12.20
N VAL A 70 19.20 -5.36 -12.31
CA VAL A 70 19.53 -4.40 -11.25
C VAL A 70 18.36 -3.43 -11.08
N TYR A 71 18.16 -2.96 -9.85
CA TYR A 71 17.17 -1.93 -9.53
C TYR A 71 17.69 -0.53 -9.88
N PRO A 72 16.79 0.44 -10.14
CA PRO A 72 17.19 1.82 -10.38
C PRO A 72 17.78 2.45 -9.11
N PRO A 73 18.77 3.35 -9.21
CA PRO A 73 19.35 4.01 -8.04
C PRO A 73 18.44 5.12 -7.49
N SER A 74 17.66 5.79 -8.33
CA SER A 74 16.73 6.86 -7.93
C SER A 74 15.50 6.91 -8.86
N ILE A 75 14.52 7.74 -8.49
CA ILE A 75 13.31 7.99 -9.29
C ILE A 75 13.67 8.71 -10.60
N ASP A 76 14.72 9.54 -10.62
CA ASP A 76 15.12 10.31 -11.81
C ASP A 76 15.51 9.40 -12.97
N VAL A 77 16.16 8.26 -12.65
CA VAL A 77 16.54 7.26 -13.65
C VAL A 77 15.31 6.55 -14.24
N LEU A 78 14.17 6.53 -13.53
CA LEU A 78 12.92 6.02 -14.08
C LEU A 78 12.32 6.98 -15.12
N LEU A 79 12.57 8.29 -15.00
CA LEU A 79 12.13 9.26 -16.01
C LEU A 79 12.94 9.07 -17.29
N THR A 80 14.27 9.10 -17.16
CA THR A 80 15.16 9.05 -18.32
C THR A 80 16.32 8.10 -18.06
N ASP A 81 16.29 6.96 -18.73
CA ASP A 81 17.38 5.98 -18.71
C ASP A 81 18.32 6.19 -19.91
N ASN A 82 19.51 6.73 -19.64
CA ASN A 82 20.55 6.99 -20.63
C ASN A 82 21.51 5.79 -20.85
N ARG A 83 21.21 4.61 -20.30
CA ARG A 83 22.05 3.40 -20.50
C ARG A 83 21.95 2.83 -21.91
N PHE A 84 20.96 3.26 -22.69
CA PHE A 84 20.72 2.82 -24.05
C PHE A 84 21.11 3.92 -25.05
N PRO A 85 21.48 3.55 -26.29
CA PRO A 85 21.74 4.52 -27.36
C PRO A 85 20.57 5.48 -27.63
N ASN A 86 19.34 5.05 -27.34
CA ASN A 86 18.15 5.90 -27.35
C ASN A 86 17.56 5.95 -25.93
N PRO A 87 17.39 7.14 -25.30
CA PRO A 87 16.88 7.24 -23.94
C PRO A 87 15.52 6.56 -23.74
N VAL A 88 15.46 5.66 -22.76
CA VAL A 88 14.23 4.93 -22.43
C VAL A 88 13.55 5.59 -21.25
N HIS A 89 12.25 5.86 -21.37
CA HIS A 89 11.45 6.43 -20.29
C HIS A 89 10.58 5.33 -19.68
N HIS A 90 10.79 5.03 -18.39
CA HIS A 90 10.01 4.01 -17.67
C HIS A 90 8.81 4.62 -16.94
N LEU A 91 8.92 5.89 -16.56
CA LEU A 91 7.89 6.69 -15.93
C LEU A 91 7.62 7.93 -16.79
N ARG A 92 6.34 8.23 -17.05
CA ARG A 92 5.97 9.37 -17.91
C ARG A 92 6.26 10.73 -17.29
N ARG A 93 6.11 10.84 -15.97
CA ARG A 93 6.32 12.06 -15.17
C ARG A 93 6.43 11.67 -13.70
N VAL A 94 7.02 12.55 -12.90
CA VAL A 94 6.93 12.43 -11.44
C VAL A 94 5.49 12.70 -11.03
N TYR A 95 4.87 11.74 -10.36
CA TYR A 95 3.52 11.88 -9.83
C TYR A 95 3.59 12.30 -8.36
N ARG A 96 2.68 13.20 -7.99
CA ARG A 96 2.52 13.64 -6.60
C ARG A 96 1.64 12.68 -5.82
N ASP A 97 1.88 12.61 -4.52
CA ASP A 97 1.05 11.88 -3.58
C ASP A 97 -0.28 12.66 -3.35
N PRO A 98 -1.45 12.07 -3.67
CA PRO A 98 -2.73 12.75 -3.48
C PRO A 98 -3.20 12.79 -2.02
N MET A 99 -2.52 12.07 -1.10
CA MET A 99 -2.89 12.03 0.32
C MET A 99 -2.16 13.06 1.17
N THR A 100 -1.04 13.60 0.70
CA THR A 100 -0.18 14.50 1.46
C THR A 100 -0.18 15.90 0.84
N GLU A 101 -0.06 16.93 1.68
CA GLU A 101 0.00 18.32 1.20
C GLU A 101 1.32 18.63 0.49
N SER A 102 2.42 18.01 0.92
CA SER A 102 3.71 18.10 0.22
C SER A 102 3.65 17.44 -1.16
N GLY A 103 2.79 16.41 -1.32
CA GLY A 103 2.67 15.65 -2.55
C GLY A 103 3.91 14.81 -2.85
N GLU A 104 4.75 14.55 -1.85
CA GLU A 104 5.99 13.79 -2.00
C GLU A 104 5.80 12.34 -1.54
N PHE A 105 6.32 11.41 -2.34
CA PHE A 105 6.41 9.99 -1.98
C PHE A 105 7.76 9.70 -1.34
N GLU A 106 7.77 8.84 -0.34
CA GLU A 106 8.99 8.34 0.27
C GLU A 106 9.56 7.18 -0.58
N PRO A 107 10.84 7.24 -0.99
CA PRO A 107 11.48 6.21 -1.79
C PRO A 107 11.97 5.03 -0.93
N ILE A 108 11.45 3.83 -1.21
CA ILE A 108 11.88 2.62 -0.54
C ILE A 108 13.16 2.10 -1.20
N LEU A 109 14.27 2.18 -0.46
CA LEU A 109 15.58 1.71 -0.90
C LEU A 109 15.94 0.34 -0.29
N ARG A 110 16.53 -0.53 -1.10
CA ARG A 110 17.16 -1.78 -0.66
C ARG A 110 18.55 -1.88 -1.25
N ALA A 111 19.57 -2.02 -0.41
CA ALA A 111 20.98 -2.03 -0.83
C ALA A 111 21.32 -0.85 -1.76
N ASN A 112 20.86 0.35 -1.39
CA ASN A 112 21.01 1.60 -2.14
C ASN A 112 20.35 1.61 -3.54
N ALA A 113 19.33 0.77 -3.76
CA ALA A 113 18.57 0.76 -4.99
C ALA A 113 17.07 0.88 -4.70
N LEU A 114 16.38 1.69 -5.49
CA LEU A 114 14.97 1.96 -5.40
C LEU A 114 14.16 0.73 -5.81
N ILE A 115 13.41 0.18 -4.86
CA ILE A 115 12.52 -0.97 -5.09
C ILE A 115 11.05 -0.57 -5.15
N GLY A 116 10.71 0.64 -4.73
CA GLY A 116 9.33 1.14 -4.72
C GLY A 116 9.20 2.48 -4.00
N VAL A 117 7.96 2.87 -3.75
CA VAL A 117 7.62 4.09 -3.02
C VAL A 117 6.45 3.84 -2.06
N HIS A 118 6.32 4.67 -1.02
CA HIS A 118 5.13 4.71 -0.18
C HIS A 118 4.70 6.13 0.15
N SER A 119 3.42 6.31 0.48
CA SER A 119 2.89 7.58 0.98
C SER A 119 3.38 7.83 2.41
N THR A 120 3.53 9.09 2.83
CA THR A 120 3.81 9.43 4.24
C THR A 120 2.54 9.69 5.05
N SER A 121 1.35 9.57 4.43
CA SER A 121 0.08 9.83 5.12
C SER A 121 -0.23 8.76 6.17
N THR A 122 -0.62 9.22 7.36
CA THR A 122 -1.08 8.39 8.48
C THR A 122 -2.59 8.12 8.45
N ASP A 123 -3.29 8.63 7.44
CA ASP A 123 -4.73 8.44 7.32
C ASP A 123 -5.10 6.97 7.10
N ALA A 124 -6.20 6.56 7.73
CA ALA A 124 -6.71 5.21 7.58
C ALA A 124 -7.29 4.97 6.17
N PRO A 125 -6.92 3.86 5.50
CA PRO A 125 -7.45 3.50 4.19
C PRO A 125 -8.92 3.12 4.26
N ILE A 126 -9.65 3.47 3.21
CA ILE A 126 -11.03 3.07 3.00
C ILE A 126 -11.06 1.62 2.50
N LYS A 127 -10.18 1.26 1.56
CA LYS A 127 -10.07 -0.11 1.05
C LYS A 127 -9.21 -0.97 1.99
N ARG A 128 -9.80 -2.01 2.58
CA ARG A 128 -9.10 -2.95 3.48
C ARG A 128 -8.89 -4.34 2.91
N THR A 129 -9.68 -4.73 1.89
CA THR A 129 -9.70 -6.07 1.31
C THR A 129 -9.90 -6.03 -0.21
N GLY A 130 -9.74 -7.18 -0.88
CA GLY A 130 -9.95 -7.28 -2.33
C GLY A 130 -8.82 -6.64 -3.13
N PHE A 131 -7.59 -6.73 -2.60
CA PHE A 131 -6.39 -6.37 -3.33
C PHE A 131 -5.96 -7.53 -4.24
N GLY A 132 -5.43 -7.20 -5.41
CA GLY A 132 -4.80 -8.23 -6.26
C GLY A 132 -3.51 -8.74 -5.64
N LEU A 133 -3.00 -9.89 -6.11
CA LEU A 133 -1.74 -10.49 -5.65
C LEU A 133 -0.56 -9.53 -5.43
N PRO A 134 -0.24 -8.55 -6.32
CA PRO A 134 0.88 -7.64 -6.07
C PRO A 134 0.68 -6.67 -4.90
N TYR A 135 -0.54 -6.57 -4.38
CA TYR A 135 -0.96 -5.64 -3.34
C TYR A 135 -1.57 -6.35 -2.12
N ALA A 136 -1.43 -7.68 -2.02
CA ALA A 136 -1.98 -8.45 -0.90
C ALA A 136 -1.46 -7.94 0.46
N GLN A 137 -0.24 -7.38 0.49
CA GLN A 137 0.33 -6.79 1.70
C GLN A 137 -0.37 -5.51 2.20
N PHE A 138 -1.30 -4.95 1.43
CA PHE A 138 -2.11 -3.79 1.83
C PHE A 138 -3.34 -4.19 2.64
N GLU A 139 -3.66 -5.49 2.67
CA GLU A 139 -4.79 -5.99 3.44
C GLU A 139 -4.59 -5.69 4.92
N ASN A 140 -5.65 -5.18 5.54
CA ASN A 140 -5.68 -4.78 6.95
C ASN A 140 -4.64 -3.72 7.34
N ALA A 141 -4.08 -2.98 6.39
CA ALA A 141 -3.26 -1.82 6.69
C ALA A 141 -4.06 -0.77 7.49
N GLU A 142 -3.45 -0.23 8.52
CA GLU A 142 -4.02 0.79 9.39
C GLU A 142 -3.85 2.20 8.81
N SER A 143 -2.86 2.40 7.93
CA SER A 143 -2.57 3.69 7.31
C SER A 143 -2.05 3.56 5.87
N TYR A 144 -2.18 4.63 5.08
CA TYR A 144 -1.58 4.70 3.74
C TYR A 144 -0.05 4.60 3.74
N ALA A 145 0.61 4.94 4.85
CA ALA A 145 2.04 4.73 5.01
C ALA A 145 2.47 3.26 4.94
N GLN A 146 1.57 2.33 5.28
CA GLN A 146 1.83 0.90 5.14
C GLN A 146 1.62 0.39 3.70
N TRP A 147 1.03 1.20 2.81
CA TRP A 147 0.87 0.86 1.40
C TRP A 147 2.17 1.08 0.62
N GLN A 148 3.03 0.08 0.69
CA GLN A 148 4.32 0.07 0.01
C GLN A 148 4.18 -0.44 -1.43
N PHE A 149 4.29 0.45 -2.42
CA PHE A 149 4.23 0.11 -3.84
C PHE A 149 5.58 -0.36 -4.35
N ILE A 150 5.87 -1.62 -4.10
CA ILE A 150 7.17 -2.26 -4.37
C ILE A 150 7.08 -3.27 -5.50
N PHE A 151 8.19 -3.42 -6.23
CA PHE A 151 8.39 -4.54 -7.14
C PHE A 151 9.49 -5.46 -6.61
N LEU A 152 9.14 -6.72 -6.35
CA LEU A 152 10.11 -7.77 -6.05
C LEU A 152 9.93 -8.92 -7.06
N PRO A 153 11.02 -9.49 -7.56
CA PRO A 153 10.95 -10.65 -8.42
C PRO A 153 10.43 -11.87 -7.63
N PRO A 154 9.85 -12.86 -8.34
CA PRO A 154 9.34 -14.07 -7.73
C PRO A 154 10.43 -14.75 -6.87
N GLY A 155 10.07 -15.12 -5.64
CA GLY A 155 10.98 -15.74 -4.68
C GLY A 155 11.63 -14.79 -3.67
N VAL A 156 11.53 -13.46 -3.86
CA VAL A 156 11.98 -12.48 -2.87
C VAL A 156 10.76 -11.85 -2.21
N ARG A 157 10.64 -11.97 -0.88
CA ARG A 157 9.59 -11.32 -0.09
C ARG A 157 10.21 -10.25 0.80
N LEU A 158 9.48 -9.17 1.05
CA LEU A 158 9.73 -8.33 2.22
C LEU A 158 9.15 -9.06 3.42
N GLN A 159 9.96 -9.29 4.45
CA GLN A 159 9.43 -9.70 5.74
C GLN A 159 8.72 -8.47 6.34
N ASN A 160 7.39 -8.46 6.31
CA ASN A 160 6.62 -7.37 6.92
C ASN A 160 6.50 -7.61 8.44
N PRO A 161 6.97 -6.70 9.31
CA PRO A 161 6.81 -6.85 10.76
C PRO A 161 5.35 -6.70 11.23
N ALA A 162 4.46 -6.07 10.44
CA ALA A 162 3.05 -5.89 10.79
C ALA A 162 2.14 -7.09 10.43
N ALA A 163 2.66 -8.10 9.72
CA ALA A 163 1.92 -9.32 9.37
C ALA A 163 2.08 -10.45 10.41
N ALA A 164 2.70 -10.17 11.56
CA ALA A 164 2.78 -11.10 12.68
C ALA A 164 1.47 -11.09 13.48
N GLY A 165 0.38 -11.54 12.85
CA GLY A 165 -0.76 -12.09 13.59
C GLY A 165 -0.37 -13.45 14.20
N PRO A 166 -0.98 -13.87 15.33
CA PRO A 166 -0.50 -14.99 16.14
C PRO A 166 -0.68 -16.40 15.54
N ASP A 167 -0.91 -16.53 14.23
CA ASP A 167 -1.27 -17.81 13.61
C ASP A 167 -0.42 -18.22 12.40
N GLN A 168 0.79 -17.68 12.29
CA GLN A 168 1.83 -18.30 11.46
C GLN A 168 2.59 -19.32 12.31
N THR A 169 1.96 -20.45 12.60
CA THR A 169 2.73 -21.67 12.88
C THR A 169 3.61 -21.92 11.66
N PRO A 170 4.95 -21.98 11.81
CA PRO A 170 5.80 -22.39 10.71
C PRO A 170 5.33 -23.79 10.33
N ILE A 171 4.82 -23.99 9.12
CA ILE A 171 4.70 -25.34 8.57
C ILE A 171 6.13 -25.87 8.56
N PRO A 172 6.49 -26.88 9.38
CA PRO A 172 7.79 -27.49 9.25
C PRO A 172 7.78 -28.21 7.90
N THR A 173 8.52 -27.67 6.93
CA THR A 173 8.95 -28.43 5.76
C THR A 173 9.57 -29.72 6.31
N PRO A 174 9.12 -30.93 5.91
CA PRO A 174 9.82 -32.13 6.28
C PRO A 174 11.20 -32.10 5.61
N SER A 175 12.21 -31.74 6.40
CA SER A 175 13.61 -31.91 6.05
C SER A 175 13.90 -33.40 6.03
N LEU A 176 13.95 -34.00 4.84
CA LEU A 176 14.59 -35.30 4.64
C LEU A 176 16.11 -35.11 4.78
N SER A 177 16.58 -35.07 6.02
CA SER A 177 17.99 -35.31 6.35
C SER A 177 18.23 -36.82 6.37
N PRO A 178 19.21 -37.36 5.61
CA PRO A 178 19.66 -38.73 5.79
C PRO A 178 20.60 -38.76 7.01
N SER A 179 20.07 -39.13 8.17
CA SER A 179 20.88 -39.35 9.38
C SER A 179 21.59 -40.71 9.30
N GLN A 180 22.91 -40.63 9.46
CA GLN A 180 23.90 -41.69 9.64
C GLN A 180 23.49 -42.78 10.66
N GLY A 181 23.98 -44.00 10.39
CA GLY A 181 24.54 -45.01 11.31
C GLY A 181 23.84 -45.36 12.65
N PRO A 182 23.87 -46.64 13.06
CA PRO A 182 24.95 -47.02 13.98
C PRO A 182 25.46 -48.48 13.84
N ALA A 183 26.78 -48.66 14.04
CA ALA A 183 27.40 -49.89 14.57
C ALA A 183 27.27 -49.88 16.13
N PRO A 184 27.41 -50.98 16.93
CA PRO A 184 28.49 -52.00 16.87
C PRO A 184 28.17 -53.46 17.36
N GLY A 185 29.03 -54.43 16.97
CA GLY A 185 29.59 -55.47 17.87
C GLY A 185 28.93 -56.86 18.05
N VAL A 186 29.54 -57.90 17.41
CA VAL A 186 29.87 -59.32 17.81
C VAL A 186 28.81 -60.27 18.45
N PRO A 187 28.88 -61.63 18.27
CA PRO A 187 30.03 -62.51 17.96
C PRO A 187 29.84 -63.63 16.87
N LEU A 188 30.94 -64.33 16.55
CA LEU A 188 31.04 -65.53 15.67
C LEU A 188 30.16 -66.72 16.13
N PRO A 189 29.74 -67.60 15.21
CA PRO A 189 30.14 -69.02 15.31
C PRO A 189 30.38 -69.77 13.97
N GLN A 190 31.53 -70.43 13.93
CA GLN A 190 31.85 -71.79 13.46
C GLN A 190 31.57 -72.27 12.01
N ALA A 191 32.63 -72.85 11.44
CA ALA A 191 32.66 -73.68 10.23
C ALA A 191 31.79 -74.94 10.34
N PRO A 192 31.47 -75.59 9.21
CA PRO A 192 32.15 -76.86 8.97
C PRO A 192 32.59 -77.14 7.51
N THR A 193 33.55 -78.06 7.48
CA THR A 193 34.29 -78.82 6.46
C THR A 193 33.52 -79.40 5.25
N GLY A 194 34.23 -79.54 4.12
CA GLY A 194 33.98 -80.52 3.03
C GLY A 194 33.46 -79.87 1.73
N ARG A 195 34.03 -80.07 0.54
CA ARG A 195 34.80 -81.17 -0.06
C ARG A 195 35.68 -80.63 -1.19
#